data_AF-A0A344R053-F1
#
_entry.id   AF-A0A344R053-F1
#
_cell.length_a   1.000
_cell.length_b   1.000
_cell.length_c   1.000
_cell.angle_alpha   90.00
_cell.angle_beta   90.00
_cell.angle_gamma   90.00
#
_symmetry.space_group_name_H-M   'P 1'
#
loop_
_entity.id
_entity.type
_entity.pdbx_description
1 polymer ?
#
loop_
_entity_poly.entity_id
_entity_poly.type
_entity_poly.pdbx_seq_one_letter_code
_entity_poly.pdbx_strand_id
1 'polypeptide(L)'
;MPPVFITLPVNEHGNVLPISSHDLGSIRGAAQNADDGVNVQMGNSSYRIRYLPRLDFFSVNPNTGFNPLHSAMEFIATMNNSTHLEEHLNQGRAFLSVLEAAQSLRPSRIATRIDSCSFSMERENLSLAAEHLTCPITLCVPERGVFARTSLQSDVCCLYDSTALKELVFRRLPHPISREAITGAHIVPKEQCHFDQEKLIFVHTILNSIG
;
A
#
# COMPACT_ATOMS: atom_id res chain seq x y z
N MET A 1 18.94 22.80 -15.65
CA MET A 1 19.78 23.15 -14.47
C MET A 1 21.16 22.54 -14.66
N PRO A 2 22.25 23.19 -14.20
CA PRO A 2 23.56 22.57 -14.18
C PRO A 2 23.55 21.33 -13.26
N PRO A 3 24.32 20.28 -13.57
CA PRO A 3 24.44 19.12 -12.69
C PRO A 3 24.98 19.56 -11.33
N VAL A 4 24.20 19.29 -10.27
CA VAL A 4 24.64 19.46 -8.88
C VAL A 4 25.61 18.31 -8.60
N PHE A 5 26.90 18.64 -8.48
CA PHE A 5 27.93 17.70 -8.06
C PHE A 5 28.21 17.89 -6.57
N ILE A 6 27.83 16.90 -5.77
CA ILE A 6 28.15 16.87 -4.33
C ILE A 6 29.26 15.86 -4.15
N THR A 7 30.35 16.28 -3.51
CA THR A 7 31.49 15.42 -3.25
C THR A 7 31.50 15.02 -1.78
N LEU A 8 31.50 13.73 -1.49
CA LEU A 8 31.59 13.18 -0.14
C LEU A 8 32.99 12.59 0.10
N PRO A 9 33.55 12.79 1.30
CA PRO A 9 34.87 12.26 1.63
C PRO A 9 34.83 10.73 1.84
N VAL A 10 35.91 10.06 1.45
CA VAL A 10 36.11 8.61 1.60
C VAL A 10 37.39 8.33 2.39
N ASN A 11 37.47 7.17 3.03
CA ASN A 11 38.71 6.69 3.65
C ASN A 11 39.67 6.08 2.63
N GLU A 12 40.85 5.64 3.08
CA GLU A 12 41.89 5.01 2.25
C GLU A 12 41.44 3.74 1.53
N HIS A 13 40.36 3.09 2.00
CA HIS A 13 39.75 1.91 1.40
C HIS A 13 38.59 2.26 0.44
N GLY A 14 38.36 3.54 0.17
CA GLY A 14 37.28 4.02 -0.71
C GLY A 14 35.89 3.99 -0.08
N ASN A 15 35.77 3.71 1.22
CA ASN A 15 34.48 3.73 1.90
C ASN A 15 34.11 5.16 2.32
N VAL A 16 32.84 5.54 2.14
CA VAL A 16 32.34 6.86 2.52
C VAL A 16 32.48 7.09 4.03
N LEU A 17 33.00 8.25 4.40
CA LEU A 17 33.05 8.68 5.80
C LEU A 17 31.65 9.04 6.31
N PRO A 18 31.44 9.16 7.63
CA PRO A 18 30.16 9.60 8.18
C PRO A 18 29.67 10.89 7.52
N ILE A 19 28.46 10.83 6.95
CA ILE A 19 27.88 11.92 6.17
C ILE A 19 27.13 12.85 7.13
N SER A 20 27.42 14.15 7.05
CA SER A 20 26.75 15.13 7.91
C SER A 20 25.26 15.25 7.58
N SER A 21 24.43 15.62 8.58
CA SER A 21 23.00 15.86 8.36
C SER A 21 22.75 17.02 7.38
N HIS A 22 23.66 17.99 7.33
CA HIS A 22 23.62 19.11 6.38
C HIS A 22 23.79 18.62 4.94
N ASP A 23 24.76 17.74 4.69
CA ASP A 23 25.03 17.21 3.34
C ASP A 23 23.90 16.29 2.89
N LEU A 24 23.37 15.45 3.78
CA LEU A 24 22.17 14.66 3.50
C LEU A 24 20.95 15.55 3.17
N GLY A 25 20.76 16.65 3.90
CA GLY A 25 19.73 17.63 3.62
C GLY A 25 19.88 18.28 2.24
N SER A 26 21.10 18.66 1.88
CA SER A 26 21.44 19.24 0.58
C SER A 26 21.20 18.25 -0.56
N ILE A 27 21.64 16.99 -0.40
CA ILE A 27 21.40 15.92 -1.38
C ILE A 27 19.90 15.69 -1.57
N ARG A 28 19.13 15.57 -0.47
CA ARG A 28 17.68 15.37 -0.55
C ARG A 28 16.98 16.52 -1.28
N GLY A 29 17.29 17.76 -0.90
CA GLY A 29 16.73 18.95 -1.55
C GLY A 29 17.08 19.02 -3.04
N ALA A 30 18.31 18.71 -3.42
CA ALA A 30 18.73 18.69 -4.82
C ALA A 30 18.01 17.58 -5.61
N ALA A 31 17.93 16.36 -5.06
CA ALA A 31 17.28 15.23 -5.73
C ALA A 31 15.76 15.40 -5.87
N GLN A 32 15.10 16.04 -4.92
CA GLN A 32 13.66 16.33 -4.97
C GLN A 32 13.28 17.37 -6.04
N ASN A 33 14.20 18.29 -6.35
CA ASN A 33 14.00 19.35 -7.34
C ASN A 33 14.57 19.01 -8.72
N ALA A 34 15.15 17.83 -8.90
CA ALA A 34 15.74 17.39 -10.17
C ALA A 34 14.69 16.65 -11.02
N ASP A 35 14.71 16.88 -12.34
CA ASP A 35 13.79 16.22 -13.28
C ASP A 35 14.03 14.71 -13.42
N ASP A 36 15.27 14.24 -13.21
CA ASP A 36 15.66 12.81 -13.29
C ASP A 36 16.45 12.38 -12.06
N GLY A 37 17.54 13.08 -11.75
CA GLY A 37 18.34 12.80 -10.57
C GLY A 37 19.58 13.68 -10.46
N VAL A 38 20.32 13.52 -9.37
CA VAL A 38 21.57 14.24 -9.08
C VAL A 38 22.75 13.28 -9.02
N ASN A 39 23.93 13.76 -9.41
CA ASN A 39 25.15 12.97 -9.35
C ASN A 39 25.94 13.34 -8.10
N VAL A 40 26.33 12.35 -7.32
CA VAL A 40 27.18 12.49 -6.13
C VAL A 40 28.47 11.74 -6.38
N GLN A 41 29.58 12.38 -6.06
CA GLN A 41 30.92 11.82 -6.19
C GLN A 41 31.41 11.37 -4.82
N MET A 42 31.89 10.13 -4.71
CA MET A 42 32.55 9.63 -3.50
C MET A 42 33.91 9.05 -3.92
N GLY A 43 34.99 9.76 -3.61
CA GLY A 43 36.30 9.46 -4.18
C GLY A 43 36.28 9.51 -5.71
N ASN A 44 36.67 8.40 -6.35
CA ASN A 44 36.67 8.28 -7.82
C ASN A 44 35.36 7.72 -8.39
N SER A 45 34.43 7.28 -7.54
CA SER A 45 33.17 6.69 -7.95
C SER A 45 32.06 7.74 -8.02
N SER A 46 31.26 7.70 -9.09
CA SER A 46 30.08 8.54 -9.27
C SER A 46 28.81 7.74 -8.99
N TYR A 47 27.82 8.38 -8.38
CA TYR A 47 26.55 7.79 -7.97
C TYR A 47 25.41 8.66 -8.46
N ARG A 48 24.37 8.06 -9.02
CA ARG A 48 23.16 8.74 -9.41
C ARG A 48 22.07 8.50 -8.38
N ILE A 49 21.56 9.61 -7.84
CA ILE A 49 20.50 9.62 -6.83
C ILE A 49 19.21 10.10 -7.49
N ARG A 50 18.13 9.34 -7.30
CA ARG A 50 16.80 9.71 -7.79
C ARG A 50 15.79 9.71 -6.66
N TYR A 51 14.97 10.75 -6.61
CA TYR A 51 13.80 10.80 -5.74
C TYR A 51 12.61 10.12 -6.44
N LEU A 52 11.88 9.28 -5.70
CA LEU A 52 10.68 8.58 -6.14
C LEU A 52 9.46 9.17 -5.41
N PRO A 53 8.78 10.19 -5.96
CA PRO A 53 7.75 10.94 -5.23
C PRO A 53 6.60 10.09 -4.70
N ARG A 54 6.24 9.02 -5.41
CA ARG A 54 5.15 8.12 -5.02
C ARG A 54 5.45 7.28 -3.78
N LEU A 55 6.73 7.10 -3.47
CA LEU A 55 7.21 6.28 -2.35
C LEU A 55 7.84 7.13 -1.24
N ASP A 56 8.04 8.43 -1.47
CA ASP A 56 8.89 9.29 -0.66
C ASP A 56 10.20 8.57 -0.30
N PHE A 57 10.93 8.18 -1.36
CA PHE A 57 12.11 7.32 -1.28
C PHE A 57 13.21 7.81 -2.22
N PHE A 58 14.46 7.73 -1.78
CA PHE A 58 15.63 8.05 -2.58
C PHE A 58 16.32 6.75 -3.00
N SER A 59 16.54 6.56 -4.30
CA SER A 59 17.33 5.44 -4.80
C SER A 59 18.75 5.91 -5.13
N VAL A 60 19.75 5.10 -4.79
CA VAL A 60 21.16 5.39 -5.08
C VAL A 60 21.70 4.29 -5.98
N ASN A 61 22.13 4.67 -7.18
CA ASN A 61 22.72 3.74 -8.14
C ASN A 61 24.14 4.18 -8.45
N PRO A 62 25.16 3.34 -8.32
CA PRO A 62 26.50 3.70 -8.75
C PRO A 62 26.50 3.79 -10.29
N ASN A 63 27.16 4.82 -10.83
CA ASN A 63 27.43 4.94 -12.26
C ASN A 63 28.63 4.03 -12.58
N THR A 64 28.44 2.71 -12.46
CA THR A 64 29.44 1.72 -12.85
C THR A 64 29.47 1.59 -14.36
N GLY A 65 30.34 2.37 -15.01
CA GLY A 65 30.83 1.97 -16.33
C GLY A 65 31.58 0.65 -16.20
N PHE A 66 31.50 -0.23 -17.20
CA PHE A 66 32.38 -1.41 -17.23
C PHE A 66 33.82 -0.91 -17.39
N ASN A 67 34.59 -0.96 -16.30
CA ASN A 67 36.03 -0.68 -16.32
C ASN A 67 36.78 -2.00 -16.06
N PRO A 68 37.46 -2.59 -17.07
CA PRO A 68 38.20 -3.84 -16.89
C PRO A 68 39.39 -3.71 -15.93
N LEU A 69 39.75 -2.49 -15.50
CA LEU A 69 40.78 -2.22 -14.49
C LEU A 69 40.22 -2.11 -13.08
N HIS A 70 38.89 -2.18 -12.87
CA HIS A 70 38.32 -2.10 -11.54
C HIS A 70 38.66 -3.35 -10.75
N SER A 71 39.34 -3.18 -9.62
CA SER A 71 39.57 -4.29 -8.70
C SER A 71 38.25 -4.75 -8.08
N ALA A 72 38.18 -6.04 -7.69
CA ALA A 72 37.03 -6.56 -6.95
C ALA A 72 36.76 -5.76 -5.68
N MET A 73 37.81 -5.24 -5.03
CA MET A 73 37.71 -4.42 -3.83
C MET A 73 37.05 -3.06 -4.09
N GLU A 74 37.43 -2.37 -5.17
CA GLU A 74 36.80 -1.10 -5.55
C GLU A 74 35.34 -1.28 -5.94
N PHE A 75 35.00 -2.40 -6.58
CA PHE A 75 33.61 -2.74 -6.88
C PHE A 75 32.80 -2.95 -5.60
N ILE A 76 33.32 -3.73 -4.64
CA ILE A 76 32.67 -3.95 -3.34
C ILE A 76 32.49 -2.63 -2.59
N ALA A 77 33.52 -1.80 -2.50
CA ALA A 77 33.44 -0.48 -1.85
C ALA A 77 32.38 0.40 -2.53
N THR A 78 32.34 0.37 -3.86
CA THR A 78 31.35 1.13 -4.64
C THR A 78 29.92 0.72 -4.30
N MET A 79 29.63 -0.58 -4.25
CA MET A 79 28.31 -1.09 -3.90
C MET A 79 27.95 -0.79 -2.44
N ASN A 80 28.89 -0.97 -1.50
CA ASN A 80 28.67 -0.69 -0.09
C ASN A 80 28.33 0.80 0.15
N ASN A 81 29.07 1.70 -0.48
CA ASN A 81 28.79 3.14 -0.41
C ASN A 81 27.39 3.49 -0.96
N SER A 82 26.96 2.81 -2.02
CA SER A 82 25.62 3.00 -2.58
C SER A 82 24.55 2.65 -1.56
N THR A 83 24.64 1.46 -0.96
CA THR A 83 23.71 0.99 0.07
C THR A 83 23.71 1.91 1.29
N HIS A 84 24.89 2.26 1.79
CA HIS A 84 25.03 3.11 2.97
C HIS A 84 24.45 4.51 2.75
N LEU A 85 24.69 5.11 1.58
CA LEU A 85 24.11 6.40 1.25
C LEU A 85 22.58 6.33 1.10
N GLU A 86 22.06 5.27 0.48
CA GLU A 86 20.62 5.04 0.37
C GLU A 86 19.97 4.93 1.75
N GLU A 87 20.54 4.15 2.66
CA GLU A 87 20.08 4.03 4.04
C GLU A 87 20.05 5.39 4.76
N HIS A 88 21.10 6.20 4.63
CA HIS A 88 21.18 7.51 5.27
C HIS A 88 20.17 8.52 4.70
N LEU A 89 19.97 8.52 3.38
CA LEU A 89 18.97 9.37 2.73
C LEU A 89 17.55 8.99 3.16
N ASN A 90 17.29 7.70 3.31
CA ASN A 90 15.99 7.14 3.67
C ASN A 90 15.80 6.89 5.17
N GLN A 91 16.71 7.37 6.02
CA GLN A 91 16.63 7.22 7.49
C GLN A 91 16.49 5.75 7.93
N GLY A 92 17.17 4.84 7.24
CA GLY A 92 17.14 3.40 7.49
C GLY A 92 15.91 2.67 6.93
N ARG A 93 15.00 3.36 6.22
CA ARG A 93 13.89 2.70 5.53
C ARG A 93 14.43 1.93 4.33
N ALA A 94 14.18 0.62 4.28
CA ALA A 94 14.48 -0.22 3.13
C ALA A 94 13.45 -0.04 2.01
N PHE A 95 13.87 -0.14 0.75
CA PHE A 95 12.98 0.01 -0.39
C PHE A 95 11.76 -0.94 -0.34
N LEU A 96 11.99 -2.21 0.01
CA LEU A 96 10.92 -3.22 0.06
C LEU A 96 9.83 -2.88 1.08
N SER A 97 10.20 -2.42 2.28
CA SER A 97 9.21 -2.07 3.30
C SER A 97 8.38 -0.85 2.92
N VAL A 98 8.99 0.12 2.24
CA VAL A 98 8.29 1.29 1.69
C VAL A 98 7.36 0.89 0.54
N LEU A 99 7.81 0.00 -0.33
CA LEU A 99 7.00 -0.52 -1.42
C LEU A 99 5.77 -1.28 -0.90
N GLU A 100 5.95 -2.13 0.11
CA GLU A 100 4.86 -2.86 0.77
C GLU A 100 3.86 -1.90 1.42
N ALA A 101 4.33 -0.89 2.15
CA ALA A 101 3.47 0.13 2.76
C ALA A 101 2.67 0.90 1.69
N ALA A 102 3.31 1.31 0.60
CA ALA A 102 2.66 2.01 -0.51
C ALA A 102 1.65 1.13 -1.25
N GLN A 103 1.89 -0.18 -1.34
CA GLN A 103 0.92 -1.14 -1.89
C GLN A 103 -0.28 -1.32 -0.96
N SER A 104 -0.07 -1.33 0.36
CA SER A 104 -1.15 -1.39 1.34
C SER A 104 -2.07 -0.17 1.26
N LEU A 105 -1.51 1.02 1.00
CA LEU A 105 -2.28 2.27 0.85
C LEU A 105 -3.12 2.33 -0.43
N ARG A 106 -2.92 1.44 -1.41
CA ARG A 106 -3.76 1.40 -2.60
C ARG A 106 -5.11 0.77 -2.25
N PRO A 107 -6.24 1.46 -2.49
CA PRO A 107 -7.55 0.84 -2.35
C PRO A 107 -7.60 -0.43 -3.20
N SER A 108 -7.81 -1.58 -2.55
CA SER A 108 -8.01 -2.80 -3.30
C SER A 108 -9.28 -2.68 -4.16
N ARG A 109 -9.37 -3.42 -5.27
CA ARG A 109 -10.61 -3.50 -6.07
C ARG A 109 -11.82 -3.89 -5.19
N ILE A 110 -11.57 -4.64 -4.13
CA ILE A 110 -12.58 -5.06 -3.15
C ILE A 110 -12.99 -3.87 -2.28
N ALA A 111 -12.06 -3.07 -1.76
CA ALA A 111 -12.38 -1.87 -0.98
C ALA A 111 -13.22 -0.87 -1.79
N THR A 112 -12.87 -0.67 -3.07
CA THR A 112 -13.65 0.18 -3.98
C THR A 112 -15.06 -0.38 -4.21
N ARG A 113 -15.20 -1.70 -4.31
CA ARG A 113 -16.50 -2.35 -4.43
C ARG A 113 -17.33 -2.25 -3.15
N ILE A 114 -16.71 -2.37 -1.98
CA ILE A 114 -17.35 -2.11 -0.70
C ILE A 114 -17.89 -0.68 -0.69
N ASP A 115 -17.10 0.31 -1.08
CA ASP A 115 -17.54 1.71 -1.17
C ASP A 115 -18.75 1.90 -2.07
N SER A 116 -18.73 1.32 -3.28
CA SER A 116 -19.85 1.43 -4.22
C SER A 116 -21.13 0.72 -3.77
N CYS A 117 -21.01 -0.32 -2.94
CA CYS A 117 -22.14 -1.10 -2.43
C CYS A 117 -22.59 -0.66 -1.02
N SER A 118 -21.89 0.30 -0.41
CA SER A 118 -22.22 0.79 0.94
C SER A 118 -23.35 1.80 0.89
N PHE A 119 -24.27 1.73 1.85
CA PHE A 119 -25.42 2.61 1.97
C PHE A 119 -25.59 3.11 3.41
N SER A 120 -26.31 4.23 3.58
CA SER A 120 -26.59 4.82 4.89
C SER A 120 -27.83 4.19 5.49
N MET A 121 -27.73 3.70 6.73
CA MET A 121 -28.86 3.04 7.40
C MET A 121 -30.00 3.99 7.76
N GLU A 122 -29.69 5.26 8.06
CA GLU A 122 -30.69 6.29 8.39
C GLU A 122 -31.65 6.60 7.24
N ARG A 123 -31.17 6.52 5.99
CA ARG A 123 -31.97 6.82 4.81
C ARG A 123 -32.91 5.69 4.41
N GLU A 124 -32.67 4.49 4.93
CA GLU A 124 -33.29 3.27 4.45
C GLU A 124 -34.49 2.81 5.25
N ASN A 125 -34.76 3.42 6.42
CA ASN A 125 -35.93 3.16 7.28
C ASN A 125 -36.31 1.67 7.33
N LEU A 126 -35.32 0.78 7.44
CA LEU A 126 -35.55 -0.66 7.47
C LEU A 126 -36.34 -0.98 8.74
N SER A 127 -37.61 -1.32 8.60
CA SER A 127 -38.51 -1.69 9.70
C SER A 127 -38.21 -3.11 10.21
N LEU A 128 -36.95 -3.38 10.56
CA LEU A 128 -36.45 -4.65 11.06
C LEU A 128 -35.94 -4.49 12.49
N ALA A 129 -36.03 -5.56 13.28
CA ALA A 129 -35.45 -5.60 14.62
C ALA A 129 -33.93 -5.40 14.55
N ALA A 130 -33.36 -4.71 15.55
CA ALA A 130 -31.94 -4.38 15.59
C ALA A 130 -31.02 -5.61 15.53
N GLU A 131 -31.48 -6.75 16.04
CA GLU A 131 -30.77 -8.03 15.98
C GLU A 131 -30.43 -8.48 14.55
N HIS A 132 -31.32 -8.23 13.58
CA HIS A 132 -31.08 -8.56 12.17
C HIS A 132 -30.21 -7.52 11.46
N LEU A 133 -30.05 -6.34 12.04
CA LEU A 133 -29.26 -5.22 11.50
C LEU A 133 -27.90 -5.09 12.18
N THR A 134 -27.56 -5.99 13.09
CA THR A 134 -26.31 -5.93 13.85
C THR A 134 -25.16 -6.50 13.01
N CYS A 135 -24.10 -5.72 12.85
CA CYS A 135 -22.89 -6.19 12.18
C CYS A 135 -22.19 -7.23 13.07
N PRO A 136 -21.83 -8.42 12.54
CA PRO A 136 -21.17 -9.46 13.32
C PRO A 136 -19.72 -9.16 13.68
N ILE A 137 -19.11 -8.11 13.11
CA ILE A 137 -17.74 -7.67 13.44
C ILE A 137 -17.76 -6.66 14.60
N THR A 138 -18.58 -5.61 14.48
CA THR A 138 -18.64 -4.52 15.47
C THR A 138 -19.64 -4.79 16.59
N LEU A 139 -20.54 -5.76 16.41
CA LEU A 139 -21.64 -6.08 17.31
C LEU A 139 -22.61 -4.90 17.54
N CYS A 140 -22.66 -3.97 16.58
CA CYS A 140 -23.52 -2.80 16.58
C CYS A 140 -24.26 -2.67 15.24
N VAL A 141 -25.37 -1.92 15.23
CA VAL A 141 -26.00 -1.47 13.98
C VAL A 141 -25.09 -0.42 13.33
N PRO A 142 -24.61 -0.63 12.10
CA PRO A 142 -23.68 0.31 11.46
C PRO A 142 -24.39 1.59 11.00
N GLU A 143 -23.69 2.72 10.97
CA GLU A 143 -24.19 3.93 10.30
C GLU A 143 -24.18 3.77 8.77
N ARG A 144 -23.10 3.15 8.26
CA ARG A 144 -22.90 2.80 6.85
C ARG A 144 -22.74 1.29 6.69
N GLY A 145 -23.80 0.66 6.20
CA GLY A 145 -23.88 -0.77 5.98
C GLY A 145 -23.44 -1.20 4.59
N VAL A 146 -22.95 -2.43 4.46
CA VAL A 146 -22.71 -3.12 3.19
C VAL A 146 -23.15 -4.57 3.34
N PHE A 147 -23.82 -5.12 2.32
CA PHE A 147 -24.15 -6.54 2.31
C PHE A 147 -23.00 -7.36 1.75
N ALA A 148 -22.69 -8.47 2.43
CA ALA A 148 -21.79 -9.48 1.91
C ALA A 148 -22.37 -10.89 2.08
N ARG A 149 -22.19 -11.74 1.07
CA ARG A 149 -22.54 -13.16 1.13
C ARG A 149 -21.71 -13.85 2.19
N THR A 150 -22.34 -14.75 2.94
CA THR A 150 -21.70 -15.52 4.02
C THR A 150 -20.62 -16.48 3.52
N SER A 151 -20.77 -16.97 2.29
CA SER A 151 -19.84 -17.79 1.50
C SER A 151 -20.15 -17.58 0.01
N LEU A 152 -19.20 -17.86 -0.88
CA LEU A 152 -19.45 -17.85 -2.33
C LEU A 152 -20.51 -18.87 -2.79
N GLN A 153 -20.74 -19.92 -2.01
CA GLN A 153 -21.74 -20.96 -2.29
C GLN A 153 -23.08 -20.74 -1.58
N SER A 154 -23.19 -19.68 -0.77
CA SER A 154 -24.38 -19.40 0.01
C SER A 154 -25.10 -18.19 -0.55
N ASP A 155 -26.41 -18.29 -0.70
CA ASP A 155 -27.25 -17.15 -1.04
C ASP A 155 -27.60 -16.31 0.19
N VAL A 156 -27.11 -16.65 1.37
CA VAL A 156 -27.33 -15.84 2.57
C VAL A 156 -26.34 -14.67 2.60
N CYS A 157 -26.84 -13.44 2.77
CA CYS A 157 -26.02 -12.27 3.09
C CYS A 157 -26.09 -11.90 4.57
N CYS A 158 -25.08 -11.18 5.03
CA CYS A 158 -25.11 -10.46 6.30
C CYS A 158 -24.80 -8.98 6.06
N LEU A 159 -25.34 -8.15 6.96
CA LEU A 159 -25.02 -6.72 7.00
C LEU A 159 -23.72 -6.52 7.77
N TYR A 160 -22.79 -5.79 7.16
CA TYR A 160 -21.52 -5.43 7.79
C TYR A 160 -21.37 -3.92 7.88
N ASP A 161 -20.64 -3.45 8.89
CA ASP A 161 -20.09 -2.11 8.89
C ASP A 161 -19.05 -1.99 7.76
N SER A 162 -19.23 -1.00 6.89
CA SER A 162 -18.38 -0.80 5.72
C SER A 162 -16.90 -0.56 6.08
N THR A 163 -16.62 0.12 7.20
CA THR A 163 -15.25 0.37 7.66
C THR A 163 -14.63 -0.89 8.25
N ALA A 164 -15.39 -1.62 9.08
CA ALA A 164 -14.93 -2.87 9.67
C ALA A 164 -14.61 -3.94 8.60
N LEU A 165 -15.46 -4.04 7.56
CA LEU A 165 -15.22 -4.99 6.47
C LEU A 165 -14.00 -4.60 5.62
N LYS A 166 -13.79 -3.30 5.36
CA LYS A 166 -12.57 -2.83 4.70
C LYS A 166 -11.32 -3.13 5.50
N GLU A 167 -11.38 -3.02 6.82
CA GLU A 167 -10.26 -3.35 7.69
C GLU A 167 -9.88 -4.84 7.59
N LEU A 168 -10.87 -5.74 7.52
CA LEU A 168 -10.60 -7.16 7.26
C LEU A 168 -9.91 -7.37 5.91
N VAL A 169 -10.39 -6.71 4.86
CA VAL A 169 -9.80 -6.78 3.51
C VAL A 169 -8.38 -6.22 3.49
N PHE A 170 -8.15 -5.08 4.14
CA PHE A 170 -6.84 -4.43 4.25
C PHE A 170 -5.83 -5.33 4.97
N ARG A 171 -6.24 -5.95 6.08
CA ARG A 171 -5.42 -6.90 6.85
C ARG A 171 -5.35 -8.30 6.24
N ARG A 172 -6.01 -8.54 5.11
CA ARG A 172 -6.12 -9.85 4.45
C ARG A 172 -6.63 -10.95 5.39
N LEU A 173 -7.54 -10.58 6.29
CA LEU A 173 -8.18 -11.52 7.20
C LEU A 173 -9.28 -12.30 6.49
N PRO A 174 -9.50 -13.57 6.86
CA PRO A 174 -10.54 -14.40 6.25
C PRO A 174 -11.93 -13.89 6.62
N HIS A 175 -12.91 -14.26 5.80
CA HIS A 175 -14.32 -13.95 6.03
C HIS A 175 -14.75 -14.44 7.43
N PRO A 176 -15.45 -13.64 8.23
CA PRO A 176 -15.70 -13.96 9.64
C PRO A 176 -16.55 -15.20 9.86
N ILE A 177 -17.37 -15.60 8.87
CA ILE A 177 -18.25 -16.77 8.94
C ILE A 177 -17.62 -17.97 8.20
N SER A 178 -17.56 -17.95 6.87
CA SER A 178 -17.02 -19.04 6.05
C SER A 178 -15.52 -19.29 6.16
N ARG A 179 -14.74 -18.35 6.70
CA ARG A 179 -13.27 -18.36 6.68
C ARG A 179 -12.62 -18.34 5.28
N GLU A 180 -13.41 -18.12 4.23
CA GLU A 180 -12.93 -17.93 2.86
C GLU A 180 -12.14 -16.63 2.70
N ALA A 181 -11.30 -16.53 1.67
CA ALA A 181 -10.71 -15.25 1.31
C ALA A 181 -11.82 -14.29 0.84
N ILE A 182 -11.89 -13.09 1.44
CA ILE A 182 -12.88 -12.09 1.04
C ILE A 182 -12.56 -11.62 -0.37
N THR A 183 -13.51 -11.76 -1.28
CA THR A 183 -13.39 -11.34 -2.68
C THR A 183 -14.51 -10.38 -3.05
N GLY A 184 -14.38 -9.70 -4.20
CA GLY A 184 -15.45 -8.84 -4.71
C GLY A 184 -16.77 -9.57 -4.95
N ALA A 185 -16.76 -10.89 -5.18
CA ALA A 185 -17.96 -11.70 -5.35
C ALA A 185 -18.75 -11.92 -4.05
N HIS A 186 -18.12 -11.71 -2.89
CA HIS A 186 -18.85 -11.65 -1.62
C HIS A 186 -19.64 -10.35 -1.50
N ILE A 187 -19.18 -9.25 -2.09
CA ILE A 187 -19.77 -7.92 -1.91
C ILE A 187 -20.96 -7.75 -2.86
N VAL A 188 -22.13 -7.53 -2.27
CA VAL A 188 -23.41 -7.52 -2.96
C VAL A 188 -24.03 -6.12 -2.87
N PRO A 189 -24.51 -5.55 -4.00
CA PRO A 189 -25.30 -4.32 -3.99
C PRO A 189 -26.55 -4.49 -3.13
N LYS A 190 -26.98 -3.42 -2.47
CA LYS A 190 -28.16 -3.45 -1.59
C LYS A 190 -29.40 -4.00 -2.30
N GLU A 191 -29.59 -3.65 -3.57
CA GLU A 191 -30.74 -4.02 -4.39
C GLU A 191 -30.78 -5.51 -4.73
N GLN A 192 -29.73 -6.26 -4.41
CA GLN A 192 -29.65 -7.69 -4.67
C GLN A 192 -29.76 -8.54 -3.41
N CYS A 193 -29.84 -7.94 -2.21
CA CYS A 193 -30.04 -8.69 -0.99
C CYS A 193 -31.28 -8.22 -0.22
N HIS A 194 -32.20 -9.15 0.03
CA HIS A 194 -33.53 -8.86 0.56
C HIS A 194 -33.80 -9.67 1.82
N PHE A 195 -34.59 -9.11 2.74
CA PHE A 195 -34.95 -9.82 3.96
C PHE A 195 -36.08 -10.82 3.70
N ASP A 196 -35.81 -12.11 3.89
CA ASP A 196 -36.80 -13.19 3.86
C ASP A 196 -37.47 -13.28 5.24
N GLN A 197 -38.75 -12.89 5.32
CA GLN A 197 -39.50 -12.85 6.58
C GLN A 197 -39.78 -14.25 7.15
N GLU A 198 -39.83 -15.30 6.33
CA GLU A 198 -40.10 -16.66 6.79
C GLU A 198 -38.85 -17.25 7.44
N LYS A 199 -37.68 -16.98 6.85
CA LYS A 199 -36.39 -17.49 7.33
C LYS A 199 -35.68 -16.55 8.30
N LEU A 200 -36.12 -15.31 8.41
CA LEU A 200 -35.51 -14.25 9.21
C LEU A 200 -34.03 -14.00 8.86
N ILE A 201 -33.70 -14.08 7.57
CA ILE A 201 -32.34 -13.88 7.04
C ILE A 201 -32.36 -13.02 5.78
N PHE A 202 -31.23 -12.40 5.45
CA PHE A 202 -31.05 -11.74 4.16
C PHE A 202 -30.63 -12.75 3.09
N VAL A 203 -31.30 -12.73 1.95
CA VAL A 203 -31.07 -13.64 0.82
C VAL A 203 -30.69 -12.84 -0.43
N HIS A 204 -29.60 -13.25 -1.06
CA HIS A 204 -29.09 -12.75 -2.33
C HIS A 204 -29.98 -13.27 -3.46
N THR A 205 -30.53 -12.36 -4.25
CA THR A 205 -31.28 -12.70 -5.46
C THR A 205 -30.40 -12.43 -6.66
N ILE A 206 -30.12 -13.47 -7.44
CA ILE A 206 -29.58 -13.29 -8.78
C ILE A 206 -30.76 -12.84 -9.64
N LEU A 207 -30.76 -11.58 -10.07
CA LEU A 207 -31.59 -11.15 -11.20
C LEU A 207 -31.11 -11.97 -12.41
N ASN A 208 -31.72 -13.14 -12.62
CA ASN A 208 -31.71 -13.75 -13.92
C ASN A 208 -32.33 -12.71 -14.85
N SER A 209 -31.51 -12.15 -15.74
CA SER A 209 -31.96 -11.38 -16.88
C SER A 209 -32.93 -12.27 -17.68
N ILE A 210 -34.22 -12.13 -17.39
CA ILE A 210 -35.30 -12.60 -18.25
C ILE A 210 -35.52 -11.48 -19.25
N GLY A 211 -35.13 -11.72 -20.50
CA GLY A 211 -35.27 -10.82 -21.65
C GLY A 211 -34.20 -11.05 -22.68
#